data_AF-A0AAU6WLI8-F1
#
_entry.id   AF-A0AAU6WLI8-F1
#
_cell.length_a   1.000
_cell.length_b   1.000
_cell.length_c   1.000
_cell.angle_alpha   90.00
_cell.angle_beta   90.00
_cell.angle_gamma   90.00
#
_symmetry.space_group_name_H-M   'P 1'
#
loop_
_entity.id
_entity.type
_entity.pdbx_description
1 polymer ?
#
loop_
_entity_poly.entity_id
_entity_poly.type
_entity_poly.pdbx_seq_one_letter_code
_entity_poly.pdbx_strand_id
1 'polypeptide(L)'
;MVNITHKSSTLRKAIATATVKTSSEATIQAIRQRKVPKGDIFEFSRAAALFAVKKTSDVIPDCHPLPVEYTAITYQIEDLSVIISVEVHTIYKTGVEVEAMHGASVAALVMYDMLKPIDKNVEIHNIRLLEKKGVNPVIKNTVPKL
;
A
#
# COMPACT_ATOMS: atom_id res chain seq x y z
N MET A 1 19.62 -3.90 -10.79
CA MET A 1 18.69 -2.80 -11.09
C MET A 1 18.62 -2.68 -12.59
N VAL A 2 17.42 -2.66 -13.17
CA VAL A 2 17.28 -2.55 -14.63
C VAL A 2 17.68 -1.14 -15.10
N ASN A 3 18.48 -1.05 -16.17
CA ASN A 3 18.83 0.24 -16.75
C ASN A 3 17.58 0.90 -17.39
N ILE A 4 17.16 2.05 -16.86
CA ILE A 4 16.00 2.81 -17.33
C ILE A 4 16.38 4.16 -17.95
N THR A 5 17.66 4.44 -18.23
CA THR A 5 18.10 5.77 -18.73
C THR A 5 17.42 6.16 -20.04
N HIS A 6 17.19 5.18 -20.92
CA HIS A 6 16.51 5.30 -22.21
C HIS A 6 14.99 5.55 -22.13
N LYS A 7 14.38 5.38 -20.95
CA LYS A 7 12.94 5.59 -20.76
C LYS A 7 12.63 7.08 -20.52
N SER A 8 11.48 7.51 -21.03
CA SER A 8 10.92 8.85 -20.75
C SER A 8 10.16 8.87 -19.43
N SER A 9 10.18 10.01 -18.73
CA SER A 9 9.37 10.23 -17.55
C SER A 9 7.90 10.42 -17.94
N THR A 10 7.00 9.71 -17.28
CA THR A 10 5.54 9.84 -17.49
C THR A 10 4.83 9.75 -16.15
N LEU A 11 3.55 10.12 -16.09
CA LEU A 11 2.72 9.89 -14.91
C LEU A 11 2.62 8.38 -14.64
N ARG A 12 2.93 8.01 -13.40
CA ARG A 12 2.83 6.64 -12.88
C ARG A 12 1.95 6.66 -11.65
N LYS A 13 1.05 5.69 -11.58
CA LYS A 13 0.11 5.49 -10.48
C LYS A 13 0.03 4.00 -10.15
N ALA A 14 -0.02 3.68 -8.87
CA ALA A 14 -0.34 2.36 -8.37
C ALA A 14 -1.30 2.46 -7.18
N ILE A 15 -2.22 1.51 -7.08
CA ILE A 15 -3.06 1.30 -5.91
C ILE A 15 -2.81 -0.13 -5.43
N ALA A 16 -2.44 -0.29 -4.17
CA ALA A 16 -2.26 -1.57 -3.51
C ALA A 16 -3.17 -1.68 -2.29
N THR A 17 -3.40 -2.90 -1.84
CA THR A 17 -4.21 -3.18 -0.66
C THR A 17 -3.52 -4.14 0.29
N ALA A 18 -3.97 -4.14 1.54
CA ALA A 18 -3.72 -5.15 2.56
C ALA A 18 -4.97 -5.30 3.41
N THR A 19 -5.22 -6.48 3.98
CA THR A 19 -6.35 -6.73 4.86
C THR A 19 -5.84 -7.15 6.24
N VAL A 20 -6.31 -6.48 7.29
CA VAL A 20 -6.08 -6.89 8.68
C VAL A 20 -7.34 -7.53 9.20
N LYS A 21 -7.31 -8.84 9.45
CA LYS A 21 -8.41 -9.57 10.08
C LYS A 21 -8.23 -9.57 11.59
N THR A 22 -9.31 -9.29 12.30
CA THR A 22 -9.42 -9.37 13.76
C THR A 22 -10.20 -10.62 14.14
N SER A 23 -10.09 -11.05 15.38
CA SER A 23 -10.77 -12.27 15.86
C SER A 23 -12.08 -12.01 16.58
N SER A 24 -12.39 -10.75 16.89
CA SER A 24 -13.58 -10.40 17.67
C SER A 24 -14.19 -9.06 17.28
N GLU A 25 -15.51 -8.96 17.43
CA GLU A 25 -16.24 -7.70 17.27
C GLU A 25 -15.77 -6.65 18.29
N ALA A 26 -15.36 -7.06 19.49
CA ALA A 26 -14.82 -6.14 20.50
C ALA A 26 -13.58 -5.39 19.99
N THR A 27 -12.71 -6.06 19.23
CA THR A 27 -11.54 -5.45 18.57
C THR A 27 -12.00 -4.41 17.54
N ILE A 28 -12.96 -4.74 16.68
CA ILE A 28 -13.51 -3.81 15.68
C ILE A 28 -14.17 -2.60 16.34
N GLN A 29 -14.90 -2.80 17.43
CA GLN A 29 -15.52 -1.71 18.19
C GLN A 29 -14.46 -0.80 18.81
N ALA A 30 -13.37 -1.35 19.35
CA ALA A 30 -12.26 -0.55 19.84
C ALA A 30 -11.61 0.29 18.73
N ILE A 31 -11.46 -0.28 17.52
CA ILE A 31 -10.97 0.44 16.33
C ILE A 31 -11.93 1.58 15.96
N ARG A 32 -13.23 1.29 15.78
CA ARG A 32 -14.26 2.28 15.40
C ARG A 32 -14.35 3.43 16.40
N GLN A 33 -14.23 3.14 17.68
CA GLN A 33 -14.32 4.13 18.76
C GLN A 33 -12.99 4.84 19.05
N ARG A 34 -11.90 4.53 18.32
CA ARG A 34 -10.54 5.02 18.60
C ARG A 34 -10.06 4.75 20.03
N LYS A 35 -10.41 3.59 20.58
CA LYS A 35 -10.06 3.14 21.94
C LYS A 35 -9.02 2.01 21.97
N VAL A 36 -8.25 1.85 20.90
CA VAL A 36 -7.08 0.95 20.93
C VAL A 36 -6.08 1.52 21.95
N PRO A 37 -5.57 0.72 22.92
CA PRO A 37 -4.76 1.26 24.03
C PRO A 37 -3.51 2.03 23.62
N LYS A 38 -2.97 1.73 22.43
CA LYS A 38 -1.76 2.35 21.88
C LYS A 38 -2.01 3.66 21.11
N GLY A 39 -3.25 4.14 21.03
CA GLY A 39 -3.63 5.39 20.37
C GLY A 39 -4.48 5.19 19.11
N ASP A 40 -4.61 6.25 18.30
CA ASP A 40 -5.38 6.19 17.06
C ASP A 40 -4.68 5.32 16.01
N ILE A 41 -5.22 4.12 15.81
CA ILE A 41 -4.68 3.12 14.91
C ILE A 41 -4.61 3.58 13.45
N PHE A 42 -5.54 4.42 13.01
CA PHE A 42 -5.56 4.91 11.63
C PHE A 42 -4.46 5.94 11.42
N GLU A 43 -4.26 6.86 12.35
CA GLU A 43 -3.22 7.89 12.22
C GLU A 43 -1.81 7.31 12.32
N PHE A 44 -1.57 6.38 13.26
CA PHE A 44 -0.27 5.72 13.40
C PHE A 44 0.09 4.87 12.18
N SER A 45 -0.86 4.05 11.69
CA SER A 45 -0.61 3.23 10.49
C SER A 45 -0.46 4.08 9.22
N ARG A 46 -1.18 5.20 9.10
CA ARG A 46 -1.05 6.17 8.00
C ARG A 46 0.33 6.78 7.97
N ALA A 47 0.81 7.29 9.10
CA ALA A 47 2.14 7.90 9.18
C ALA A 47 3.24 6.91 8.81
N ALA A 48 3.16 5.68 9.34
CA ALA A 48 4.12 4.63 9.03
C ALA A 48 4.10 4.23 7.54
N ALA A 49 2.91 4.13 6.93
CA ALA A 49 2.76 3.87 5.50
C ALA A 49 3.42 4.97 4.64
N LEU A 50 3.22 6.24 5.00
CA LEU A 50 3.86 7.37 4.31
C LEU A 50 5.39 7.31 4.40
N PHE A 51 5.93 6.92 5.56
CA PHE A 51 7.37 6.71 5.70
C PHE A 51 7.85 5.52 4.87
N ALA A 52 7.15 4.39 4.91
CA ALA A 52 7.48 3.19 4.15
C ALA A 52 7.52 3.46 2.65
N VAL A 53 6.50 4.13 2.10
CA VAL A 53 6.42 4.51 0.68
C VAL A 53 7.68 5.29 0.26
N LYS A 54 8.08 6.30 1.04
CA LYS A 54 9.29 7.13 0.78
C LYS A 54 10.61 6.37 0.98
N LYS A 55 10.58 5.21 1.64
CA LYS A 55 11.74 4.41 2.04
C LYS A 55 11.80 3.05 1.35
N THR A 56 11.01 2.88 0.30
CA THR A 56 10.91 1.60 -0.43
C THR A 56 12.25 1.17 -1.03
N SER A 57 12.99 2.09 -1.65
CA SER A 57 14.32 1.78 -2.21
C SER A 57 15.38 1.44 -1.17
N ASP A 58 15.17 1.82 0.10
CA ASP A 58 16.11 1.51 1.18
C ASP A 58 15.98 0.04 1.62
N VAL A 59 14.86 -0.63 1.31
CA VAL A 59 14.56 -2.01 1.75
C VAL A 59 14.37 -3.01 0.61
N ILE A 60 13.95 -2.56 -0.59
CA ILE A 60 13.79 -3.42 -1.77
C ILE A 60 15.04 -3.29 -2.65
N PRO A 61 15.93 -4.31 -2.70
CA PRO A 61 17.29 -4.15 -3.25
C PRO A 61 17.38 -3.68 -4.69
N ASP A 62 16.40 -4.03 -5.54
CA ASP A 62 16.42 -3.69 -6.97
C ASP A 62 15.52 -2.50 -7.34
N CYS A 63 14.88 -1.88 -6.35
CA CYS A 63 13.97 -0.75 -6.57
C CYS A 63 14.76 0.53 -6.87
N HIS A 64 14.39 1.22 -7.94
CA HIS A 64 14.97 2.53 -8.23
C HIS A 64 14.53 3.55 -7.17
N PRO A 65 15.45 4.39 -6.66
CA PRO A 65 15.04 5.56 -5.90
C PRO A 65 14.28 6.52 -6.84
N LEU A 66 13.13 6.98 -6.39
CA LEU A 66 12.26 7.89 -7.14
C LEU A 66 11.57 8.91 -6.22
N PRO A 67 11.24 10.11 -6.74
CA PRO A 67 10.49 11.10 -5.98
C PRO A 67 9.01 10.70 -5.90
N VAL A 68 8.50 10.53 -4.69
CA VAL A 68 7.07 10.31 -4.45
C VAL A 68 6.37 11.66 -4.45
N GLU A 69 5.45 11.86 -5.39
CA GLU A 69 4.75 13.15 -5.59
C GLU A 69 3.40 13.19 -4.86
N TYR A 70 2.75 12.03 -4.71
CA TYR A 70 1.48 11.90 -4.00
C TYR A 70 1.38 10.53 -3.34
N THR A 71 0.77 10.51 -2.15
CA THR A 71 0.38 9.27 -1.49
C THR A 71 -0.90 9.48 -0.71
N ALA A 72 -1.86 8.56 -0.87
CA ALA A 72 -3.07 8.50 -0.06
C ALA A 72 -3.23 7.11 0.55
N ILE A 73 -3.75 7.09 1.78
CA ILE A 73 -4.07 5.86 2.50
C ILE A 73 -5.55 5.95 2.91
N THR A 74 -6.33 4.92 2.60
CA THR A 74 -7.72 4.84 3.04
C THR A 74 -7.96 3.52 3.76
N TYR A 75 -9.00 3.53 4.60
CA TYR A 75 -9.38 2.39 5.42
C TYR A 75 -10.88 2.14 5.25
N GLN A 76 -11.24 0.88 5.14
CA GLN A 76 -12.63 0.44 5.15
C GLN A 76 -12.77 -0.73 6.11
N ILE A 77 -13.80 -0.69 6.95
CA ILE A 77 -14.10 -1.80 7.85
C ILE A 77 -15.21 -2.63 7.24
N GLU A 78 -14.97 -3.92 7.03
CA GLU A 78 -15.93 -4.91 6.55
C GLU A 78 -15.89 -6.12 7.48
N ASP A 79 -17.01 -6.41 8.15
CA ASP A 79 -17.10 -7.43 9.20
C ASP A 79 -15.97 -7.30 10.24
N LEU A 80 -15.19 -8.38 10.41
CA LEU A 80 -14.04 -8.45 11.31
C LEU A 80 -12.73 -8.01 10.63
N SER A 81 -12.80 -7.29 9.51
CA SER A 81 -11.62 -6.91 8.72
C SER A 81 -11.49 -5.39 8.56
N VAL A 82 -10.24 -4.93 8.53
CA VAL A 82 -9.87 -3.60 8.07
C VAL A 82 -9.13 -3.73 6.74
N ILE A 83 -9.72 -3.21 5.68
CA ILE A 83 -9.14 -3.14 4.35
C ILE A 83 -8.40 -1.82 4.23
N ILE A 84 -7.11 -1.91 3.94
CA ILE A 84 -6.21 -0.78 3.73
C ILE A 84 -6.04 -0.61 2.23
N SER A 85 -6.13 0.61 1.72
CA SER A 85 -5.77 0.94 0.34
C SER A 85 -4.69 2.02 0.35
N VAL A 86 -3.63 1.81 -0.42
CA VAL A 86 -2.51 2.74 -0.56
C VAL A 86 -2.35 3.09 -2.03
N GLU A 87 -2.51 4.37 -2.34
CA GLU A 87 -2.37 4.94 -3.67
C GLU A 87 -1.10 5.79 -3.71
N VAL A 88 -0.25 5.58 -4.72
CA VAL A 88 1.02 6.30 -4.89
C VAL A 88 1.14 6.83 -6.32
N HIS A 89 1.53 8.11 -6.46
CA HIS A 89 1.84 8.71 -7.77
C HIS A 89 3.26 9.27 -7.84
N THR A 90 3.80 9.27 -9.05
CA THR A 90 5.05 9.96 -9.41
C THR A 90 5.05 10.36 -10.88
N ILE A 91 5.96 11.25 -11.28
CA ILE A 91 6.33 11.47 -12.68
C ILE A 91 7.75 10.92 -12.87
N TYR A 92 7.88 9.70 -13.37
CA TYR A 92 9.18 9.03 -13.45
C TYR A 92 9.29 7.95 -14.54
N LYS A 93 10.48 7.36 -14.64
CA LYS A 93 10.88 6.40 -15.67
C LYS A 93 10.44 4.96 -15.39
N THR A 94 10.04 4.65 -14.17
CA THR A 94 9.53 3.33 -13.73
C THR A 94 8.27 3.49 -12.89
N GLY A 95 7.50 2.41 -12.72
CA GLY A 95 6.27 2.40 -11.94
C GLY A 95 6.50 2.49 -10.43
N VAL A 96 5.38 2.56 -9.69
CA VAL A 96 5.35 2.73 -8.22
C VAL A 96 4.57 1.59 -7.53
N GLU A 97 4.51 0.42 -8.17
CA GLU A 97 3.79 -0.74 -7.65
C GLU A 97 4.34 -1.19 -6.29
N VAL A 98 5.67 -1.21 -6.16
CA VAL A 98 6.35 -1.69 -4.96
C VAL A 98 6.27 -0.69 -3.82
N GLU A 99 6.24 0.61 -4.10
CA GLU A 99 5.98 1.66 -3.11
C GLU A 99 4.59 1.51 -2.51
N ALA A 100 3.56 1.34 -3.35
CA ALA A 100 2.19 1.14 -2.88
C ALA A 100 2.05 -0.12 -2.03
N MET A 101 2.60 -1.25 -2.50
CA MET A 101 2.54 -2.52 -1.74
C MET A 101 3.36 -2.46 -0.44
N HIS A 102 4.52 -1.80 -0.43
CA HIS A 102 5.33 -1.62 0.76
C HIS A 102 4.59 -0.75 1.80
N GLY A 103 3.98 0.35 1.37
CA GLY A 103 3.10 1.17 2.22
C GLY A 103 1.96 0.38 2.83
N ALA A 104 1.24 -0.43 2.03
CA ALA A 104 0.15 -1.27 2.51
C ALA A 104 0.62 -2.33 3.52
N SER A 105 1.78 -2.95 3.25
CA SER A 105 2.40 -3.95 4.13
C SER A 105 2.74 -3.36 5.50
N VAL A 106 3.38 -2.19 5.52
CA VAL A 106 3.78 -1.54 6.77
C VAL A 106 2.58 -1.00 7.53
N ALA A 107 1.57 -0.45 6.84
CA ALA A 107 0.31 -0.05 7.47
C ALA A 107 -0.33 -1.23 8.22
N ALA A 108 -0.43 -2.38 7.56
CA ALA A 108 -1.00 -3.60 8.14
C ALA A 108 -0.17 -4.10 9.33
N LEU A 109 1.16 -4.08 9.22
CA LEU A 109 2.06 -4.48 10.30
C LEU A 109 1.94 -3.59 11.54
N VAL A 110 1.78 -2.28 11.35
CA VAL A 110 1.53 -1.33 12.45
C VAL A 110 0.18 -1.58 13.09
N MET A 111 -0.87 -1.84 12.30
CA MET A 111 -2.16 -2.22 12.84
C MET A 111 -2.07 -3.50 13.69
N TYR A 112 -1.38 -4.54 13.20
CA TYR A 112 -1.11 -5.75 13.97
C TYR A 112 -0.40 -5.43 15.29
N ASP A 113 0.68 -4.63 15.25
CA ASP A 113 1.45 -4.24 16.42
C ASP A 113 0.63 -3.47 17.47
N MET A 114 -0.38 -2.71 17.02
CA MET A 114 -1.30 -1.96 17.87
C MET A 114 -2.43 -2.82 18.43
N LEU A 115 -2.88 -3.85 17.71
CA LEU A 115 -3.99 -4.71 18.10
C LEU A 115 -3.56 -5.94 18.92
N LYS A 116 -2.33 -6.44 18.75
CA LYS A 116 -1.82 -7.63 19.48
C LYS A 116 -1.95 -7.59 21.02
N PRO A 117 -2.05 -6.44 21.72
CA PRO A 117 -2.33 -6.43 23.15
C PRO A 117 -3.78 -6.84 23.50
N ILE A 118 -4.75 -6.53 22.64
CA ILE A 118 -6.19 -6.77 22.87
C ILE A 118 -6.76 -7.92 22.04
N ASP A 119 -6.05 -8.35 21.00
CA ASP A 119 -6.46 -9.43 20.10
C ASP A 119 -5.23 -10.26 19.69
N LYS A 120 -5.17 -11.54 20.09
CA LYS A 120 -4.01 -12.40 19.85
C LYS A 120 -4.02 -13.11 18.50
N ASN A 121 -5.16 -13.11 17.80
CA ASN A 121 -5.35 -13.85 16.56
C ASN A 121 -5.56 -12.89 15.37
N VAL A 122 -4.92 -11.72 15.42
CA VAL A 122 -4.91 -10.77 14.30
C VAL A 122 -4.09 -11.36 13.16
N GLU A 123 -4.57 -11.25 11.94
CA GLU A 123 -3.89 -11.78 10.76
C GLU A 123 -3.77 -10.71 9.67
N ILE A 124 -2.66 -10.74 8.93
CA ILE A 124 -2.46 -9.88 7.75
C ILE A 124 -2.64 -10.74 6.50
N HIS A 125 -3.53 -10.30 5.62
CA HIS A 125 -3.91 -10.98 4.39
C HIS A 125 -3.81 -10.05 3.19
N ASN A 126 -3.83 -10.63 1.99
CA ASN A 126 -4.13 -9.94 0.74
C ASN A 126 -3.27 -8.69 0.47
N ILE A 127 -1.98 -8.72 0.80
CA ILE A 127 -1.04 -7.69 0.32
C ILE A 127 -0.88 -7.88 -1.19
N ARG A 128 -1.49 -7.01 -1.98
CA ARG A 128 -1.48 -7.13 -3.45
C ARG A 128 -1.73 -5.80 -4.15
N LEU A 129 -1.33 -5.73 -5.40
CA LEU A 129 -1.67 -4.65 -6.31
C LEU A 129 -3.13 -4.76 -6.76
N LEU A 130 -3.87 -3.66 -6.73
CA LEU A 130 -5.24 -3.54 -7.26
C LEU A 130 -5.25 -2.92 -8.66
N GLU A 131 -4.53 -1.81 -8.83
CA GLU A 131 -4.49 -1.07 -10.09
C GLU A 131 -3.09 -0.53 -10.33
N LYS A 132 -2.68 -0.45 -11.60
CA LYS A 132 -1.59 0.42 -12.02
C LYS A 132 -1.92 1.16 -13.30
N LYS A 133 -1.46 2.41 -13.39
CA LYS A 133 -1.58 3.25 -14.57
C LYS A 133 -0.23 3.89 -14.89
N GLY A 134 0.18 3.78 -16.14
CA GLY A 134 1.41 4.34 -16.68
C GLY A 134 1.61 3.85 -18.11
N VAL A 135 2.27 4.65 -18.93
CA VAL A 135 2.45 4.31 -20.35
C VAL A 135 3.38 3.09 -20.46
N ASN A 136 2.84 1.99 -20.96
CA ASN A 136 3.63 0.99 -21.67
C ASN A 136 3.44 1.31 -23.17
N PRO A 137 4.48 1.67 -23.93
CA PRO A 137 4.37 1.89 -25.38
C PRO A 137 4.29 0.57 -26.15
N VAL A 138 3.83 -0.53 -25.53
CA VAL A 138 3.42 -1.71 -26.29
C VAL A 138 2.03 -1.40 -26.81
N ILE A 139 2.03 -0.71 -27.94
CA ILE A 139 0.94 -0.66 -28.90
C ILE A 139 0.27 -2.05 -28.92
N LYS A 140 -0.93 -2.17 -28.36
CA LYS A 140 -1.84 -3.27 -28.72
C LYS A 140 -2.35 -2.94 -30.12
N ASN A 141 -1.49 -3.12 -31.13
CA ASN A 141 -1.94 -3.24 -32.51
C ASN A 141 -2.53 -4.65 -32.60
N THR A 142 -3.80 -4.76 -32.24
CA THR A 142 -4.67 -5.76 -32.85
C THR A 142 -4.73 -5.44 -34.33
N VAL A 143 -3.79 -6.02 -35.09
CA VAL A 143 -3.93 -6.14 -36.54
C VAL A 143 -5.14 -7.06 -36.76
N PRO A 144 -6.17 -6.66 -37.53
CA PRO A 144 -7.22 -7.57 -37.92
C PRO A 144 -6.59 -8.67 -38.78
N LYS A 145 -6.77 -9.94 -38.40
CA LYS A 145 -6.50 -11.04 -39.32
C LYS A 145 -7.46 -10.90 -40.51
N LEU A 146 -6.90 -10.69 -41.70
CA LEU A 146 -7.53 -11.10 -42.96
C LEU A 146 -7.42 -12.62 -43.07
#